data_AF-A0A7V9DUJ2-F1
#
_entry.id   AF-A0A7V9DUJ2-F1
#
_cell.length_a   1.000
_cell.length_b   1.000
_cell.length_c   1.000
_cell.angle_alpha   90.00
_cell.angle_beta   90.00
_cell.angle_gamma   90.00
#
_symmetry.space_group_name_H-M   'P 1'
#
loop_
_entity.id
_entity.type
_entity.pdbx_description
1 polymer ?
#
loop_
_entity_poly.entity_id
_entity_poly.type
_entity_poly.pdbx_seq_one_letter_code
_entity_poly.pdbx_strand_id
1 'polypeptide(L)'
;DGAAPPPAPDPPSDAGVWDALAQCESGGNWSINTGNGYYGGLQFDKGTWDAYGGQQYADYPHQASKSQQIATAERLYADRGDSPWPSCGFHLYD
;
A
#
# COMPACT_ATOMS: atom_id res chain seq x y z
N ASP A 1 -19.36 -23.23 -12.33
CA ASP A 1 -18.60 -23.43 -11.08
C ASP A 1 -17.82 -22.17 -10.75
N GLY A 2 -18.32 -21.35 -9.84
CA GLY A 2 -17.66 -20.11 -9.41
C GLY A 2 -17.04 -20.32 -8.03
N ALA A 3 -15.79 -20.80 -7.99
CA ALA A 3 -15.05 -20.88 -6.75
C ALA A 3 -14.73 -19.45 -6.29
N ALA A 4 -15.13 -19.11 -5.07
CA ALA A 4 -14.65 -17.91 -4.40
C ALA A 4 -13.11 -17.91 -4.36
N PRO A 5 -12.45 -16.74 -4.47
CA PRO A 5 -11.01 -16.67 -4.28
C PRO A 5 -10.66 -17.24 -2.89
N PRO A 6 -9.47 -17.85 -2.74
CA PRO A 6 -8.99 -18.31 -1.45
C PRO A 6 -9.00 -17.14 -0.44
N PRO A 7 -9.11 -17.42 0.87
CA PRO A 7 -8.97 -16.38 1.88
C PRO A 7 -7.65 -15.65 1.65
N ALA A 8 -7.68 -14.33 1.72
CA ALA A 8 -6.47 -13.51 1.68
C ALA A 8 -5.50 -14.01 2.77
N PRO A 9 -4.18 -13.98 2.53
CA PRO A 9 -3.19 -14.25 3.56
C PRO A 9 -3.42 -13.36 4.78
N ASP A 10 -2.96 -13.80 5.96
CA ASP A 10 -2.95 -12.95 7.15
C ASP A 10 -2.33 -11.58 6.80
N PRO A 11 -2.90 -10.46 7.28
CA PRO A 11 -2.38 -9.16 6.95
C PRO A 11 -0.92 -9.10 7.39
N PRO A 12 -0.01 -8.59 6.55
CA PRO A 12 1.38 -8.48 6.91
C PRO A 12 1.53 -7.56 8.13
N SER A 13 1.63 -8.17 9.32
CA SER A 13 1.83 -7.48 10.58
C SER A 13 3.30 -7.09 10.79
N ASP A 14 4.19 -7.58 9.93
CA ASP A 14 5.60 -7.24 9.96
C ASP A 14 5.86 -5.99 9.12
N ALA A 15 6.27 -4.91 9.78
CA ALA A 15 6.73 -3.68 9.12
C ALA A 15 7.79 -3.95 8.03
N GLY A 16 8.49 -5.09 8.10
CA GLY A 16 9.51 -5.53 7.14
C GLY A 16 8.98 -5.76 5.72
N VAL A 17 7.80 -6.35 5.54
CA VAL A 17 7.26 -6.59 4.18
C VAL A 17 6.80 -5.29 3.52
N TRP A 18 6.27 -4.35 4.31
CA TRP A 18 5.91 -3.02 3.83
C TRP A 18 7.14 -2.18 3.47
N ASP A 19 8.24 -2.36 4.20
CA ASP A 19 9.53 -1.77 3.83
C ASP A 19 10.10 -2.37 2.55
N ALA A 20 10.02 -3.69 2.37
CA ALA A 20 10.45 -4.35 1.14
C ALA A 20 9.61 -3.90 -0.07
N LEU A 21 8.29 -3.81 0.11
CA LEU A 21 7.39 -3.28 -0.90
C LEU A 21 7.74 -1.82 -1.23
N ALA A 22 7.92 -0.96 -0.21
CA ALA A 22 8.29 0.44 -0.42
C ALA A 22 9.65 0.60 -1.10
N GLN A 23 10.61 -0.30 -0.81
CA GLN A 23 11.90 -0.31 -1.47
C GLN A 23 11.77 -0.59 -2.98
N CYS A 24 10.87 -1.48 -3.37
CA CYS A 24 10.57 -1.77 -4.77
C CYS A 24 9.78 -0.63 -5.45
N GLU A 25 8.76 -0.09 -4.77
CA GLU A 25 7.82 0.89 -5.33
C GLU A 25 8.39 2.32 -5.42
N SER A 26 9.11 2.76 -4.39
CA SER A 26 9.55 4.16 -4.24
C SER A 26 11.05 4.32 -4.01
N GLY A 27 11.81 3.22 -4.03
CA GLY A 27 13.19 3.22 -3.55
C GLY A 27 13.30 3.43 -2.03
N GLY A 28 12.23 3.21 -1.28
CA GLY A 28 12.15 3.42 0.17
C GLY A 28 11.84 4.86 0.59
N ASN A 29 11.53 5.75 -0.36
CA ASN A 29 11.22 7.14 -0.07
C ASN A 29 9.72 7.34 0.23
N TRP A 30 9.39 7.34 1.52
CA TRP A 30 8.02 7.52 2.02
C TRP A 30 7.41 8.90 1.73
N SER A 31 8.21 9.89 1.36
CA SER A 31 7.76 11.24 1.00
C SER A 31 7.82 11.51 -0.51
N ILE A 32 7.99 10.47 -1.33
CA ILE A 32 8.14 10.66 -2.78
C ILE A 32 6.89 11.27 -3.41
N ASN A 33 7.12 12.25 -4.27
CA ASN A 33 6.12 12.83 -5.17
C ASN A 33 6.85 13.33 -6.41
N THR A 34 6.84 12.53 -7.48
CA THR A 34 7.50 12.86 -8.75
C THR A 34 6.58 13.55 -9.75
N GLY A 35 5.30 13.72 -9.41
CA GLY A 35 4.27 14.20 -10.34
C GLY A 35 3.75 13.12 -11.31
N ASN A 36 3.99 11.84 -11.06
CA ASN A 36 3.51 10.72 -11.89
C ASN A 36 2.08 10.25 -11.56
N GLY A 37 1.39 10.92 -10.62
CA GLY A 37 0.04 10.57 -10.16
C GLY A 37 -0.01 9.58 -8.99
N TYR A 38 1.15 9.09 -8.55
CA TYR A 38 1.30 8.21 -7.39
C TYR A 38 2.17 8.89 -6.32
N TYR A 39 1.94 8.52 -5.06
CA TYR A 39 2.50 9.24 -3.93
C TYR A 39 2.95 8.31 -2.82
N GLY A 40 4.00 8.72 -2.12
CA GLY A 40 4.47 8.07 -0.90
C GLY A 40 5.15 6.72 -1.14
N GLY A 41 5.51 6.07 -0.04
CA GLY A 41 6.38 4.90 -0.06
C GLY A 41 5.79 3.71 -0.82
N LEU A 42 4.47 3.58 -0.76
CA LEU A 42 3.69 2.47 -1.34
C LEU A 42 2.98 2.85 -2.64
N GLN A 43 3.34 4.00 -3.24
CA GLN A 43 2.87 4.44 -4.55
C GLN A 43 1.33 4.41 -4.68
N PHE A 44 0.63 5.00 -3.71
CA PHE A 44 -0.82 5.16 -3.79
C PHE A 44 -1.20 6.21 -4.83
N ASP A 45 -2.25 5.97 -5.61
CA ASP A 45 -2.98 7.06 -6.25
C ASP A 45 -3.93 7.75 -5.26
N LYS A 46 -4.35 8.99 -5.57
CA LYS A 46 -5.20 9.81 -4.70
C LYS A 46 -6.57 9.19 -4.43
N GLY A 47 -7.18 8.57 -5.43
CA GLY A 47 -8.52 7.99 -5.29
C GLY A 47 -8.51 6.79 -4.36
N THR A 48 -7.50 5.93 -4.49
CA THR A 48 -7.30 4.81 -3.57
C THR A 48 -6.98 5.29 -2.16
N TRP A 49 -6.09 6.28 -2.01
CA TRP A 49 -5.80 6.88 -0.69
C TRP A 49 -7.07 7.36 0.03
N ASP A 50 -7.94 8.06 -0.69
CA ASP A 50 -9.20 8.56 -0.15
C ASP A 50 -10.17 7.43 0.19
N ALA A 51 -10.33 6.45 -0.71
CA ALA A 51 -11.24 5.32 -0.55
C ALA A 51 -10.93 4.45 0.68
N TYR A 52 -9.66 4.35 1.06
CA TYR A 52 -9.22 3.54 2.21
C TYR A 52 -8.93 4.40 3.47
N GLY A 53 -9.46 5.62 3.49
CA GLY A 53 -9.50 6.47 4.67
C GLY A 53 -8.20 7.20 4.98
N GLY A 54 -7.27 7.30 4.03
CA GLY A 54 -6.00 7.99 4.21
C GLY A 54 -6.15 9.48 4.50
N GLN A 55 -7.26 10.10 4.08
CA GLN A 55 -7.57 11.51 4.36
C GLN A 55 -7.67 11.85 5.85
N GLN A 56 -7.85 10.86 6.72
CA GLN A 56 -7.79 11.07 8.17
C GLN A 56 -6.37 11.44 8.65
N TYR A 57 -5.35 11.11 7.85
CA TYR A 57 -3.94 11.34 8.17
C TYR A 57 -3.37 12.54 7.41
N ALA A 58 -3.63 12.63 6.10
CA ALA A 58 -3.18 13.73 5.26
C ALA A 58 -3.95 13.78 3.94
N ASP A 59 -3.92 14.93 3.24
CA ASP A 59 -4.57 15.06 1.92
C ASP A 59 -3.96 14.10 0.88
N TYR A 60 -2.65 13.88 0.92
CA TYR A 60 -1.94 12.96 0.04
C TYR A 60 -1.04 11.98 0.81
N PRO A 61 -0.78 10.79 0.26
CA PRO A 61 0.07 9.77 0.89
C PRO A 61 1.46 10.29 1.29
N HIS A 62 2.14 11.02 0.40
CA HIS A 62 3.49 11.54 0.62
C HIS A 62 3.60 12.56 1.77
N GLN A 63 2.47 13.06 2.27
CA GLN A 63 2.39 13.98 3.41
C GLN A 63 2.12 13.24 4.73
N ALA A 64 1.68 11.98 4.66
CA ALA A 64 1.45 11.13 5.81
C ALA A 64 2.75 10.42 6.23
N SER A 65 2.85 10.06 7.52
CA SER A 65 3.96 9.26 8.02
C SER A 65 3.96 7.86 7.40
N LYS A 66 5.12 7.19 7.44
CA LYS A 66 5.25 5.78 7.05
C LYS A 66 4.16 4.90 7.69
N SER A 67 3.99 4.99 9.01
CA SER A 67 3.01 4.16 9.72
C SER A 67 1.57 4.43 9.31
N GLN A 68 1.24 5.68 8.96
CA GLN A 68 -0.09 6.04 8.46
C GLN A 68 -0.34 5.53 7.04
N GLN A 69 0.69 5.54 6.19
CA GLN A 69 0.62 4.92 4.86
C GLN A 69 0.44 3.41 4.97
N ILE A 70 1.20 2.74 5.85
CA ILE A 70 1.07 1.30 6.13
C ILE A 70 -0.34 0.98 6.64
N ALA A 71 -0.85 1.71 7.62
CA ALA A 71 -2.21 1.48 8.14
C ALA A 71 -3.31 1.61 7.07
N THR A 72 -3.09 2.45 6.06
CA THR A 72 -4.00 2.57 4.90
C THR A 72 -3.81 1.39 3.93
N ALA A 73 -2.57 0.94 3.75
CA ALA A 73 -2.23 -0.19 2.89
C ALA A 73 -2.72 -1.53 3.46
N GLU A 74 -2.69 -1.72 4.77
CA GLU A 74 -3.27 -2.88 5.45
C GLU A 74 -4.78 -3.00 5.17
N ARG A 75 -5.51 -1.88 5.18
CA ARG A 75 -6.94 -1.87 4.82
C ARG A 75 -7.17 -2.21 3.36
N LEU A 76 -6.36 -1.66 2.46
CA LEU A 76 -6.41 -1.96 1.03
C LEU A 76 -6.09 -3.43 0.76
N TYR A 77 -5.07 -3.97 1.42
CA TYR A 77 -4.65 -5.35 1.31
C TYR A 77 -5.71 -6.33 1.83
N ALA A 78 -6.34 -6.02 2.97
CA ALA A 78 -7.43 -6.85 3.49
C ALA A 78 -8.62 -6.97 2.52
N ASP A 79 -8.84 -5.98 1.65
CA ASP A 79 -9.92 -5.97 0.66
C ASP A 79 -9.51 -6.55 -0.70
N ARG A 80 -8.27 -6.29 -1.16
CA ARG A 80 -7.83 -6.60 -2.54
C ARG A 80 -6.62 -7.52 -2.65
N GLY A 81 -6.04 -7.94 -1.53
CA GLY A 81 -4.74 -8.61 -1.50
C GLY A 81 -3.64 -7.72 -2.11
N ASP A 82 -2.75 -8.35 -2.87
CA ASP A 82 -1.57 -7.73 -3.50
C ASP A 82 -1.87 -7.07 -4.86
N SER A 83 -3.08 -7.22 -5.40
CA SER A 83 -3.47 -6.71 -6.73
C SER A 83 -3.13 -5.24 -7.00
N PRO A 84 -3.15 -4.31 -6.02
CA PRO A 84 -2.71 -2.92 -6.21
C PRO A 84 -1.22 -2.75 -6.52
N TRP A 85 -0.40 -3.75 -6.21
CA TRP A 85 1.05 -3.75 -6.40
C TRP A 85 1.48 -4.90 -7.34
N PRO A 86 1.11 -4.87 -8.63
CA PRO A 86 1.28 -6.03 -9.52
C PRO A 86 2.74 -6.42 -9.79
N SER A 87 3.68 -5.49 -9.63
CA SER A 87 5.11 -5.73 -9.88
C SER A 87 5.90 -6.05 -8.61
N CYS A 88 5.50 -5.49 -7.47
CA CYS A 88 6.24 -5.56 -6.21
C CYS A 88 5.49 -6.30 -5.09
N GLY A 89 4.21 -6.64 -5.30
CA GLY A 89 3.33 -7.27 -4.32
C GLY A 89 3.76 -8.66 -3.88
N PHE A 90 4.70 -9.28 -4.62
CA PHE A 90 5.32 -10.54 -4.20
C PHE A 90 6.04 -10.42 -2.84
N HIS A 91 6.46 -9.22 -2.43
CA HIS A 91 7.02 -8.96 -1.11
C HIS A 91 6.02 -9.10 0.05
N LEU A 92 4.71 -9.18 -0.23
CA LEU A 92 3.65 -9.31 0.77
C LEU A 92 3.33 -10.76 1.15
N TYR A 93 4.08 -11.73 0.62
CA TYR A 93 3.91 -13.16 0.90
C TYR A 93 5.00 -13.78 1.77
N ASP A 94 5.99 -12.98 2.19
CA ASP A 94 7.10 -13.38 3.07
C ASP A 94 6.70 -13.32 4.56
#